data_AF-A0A0S4U016-F1
#
_entry.id   AF-A0A0S4U016-F1
#
_cell.length_a   1.000
_cell.length_b   1.000
_cell.length_c   1.000
_cell.angle_alpha   90.00
_cell.angle_beta   90.00
_cell.angle_gamma   90.00
#
_symmetry.space_group_name_H-M   'P 1'
#
loop_
_entity.id
_entity.type
_entity.pdbx_description
1 polymer ?
#
loop_
_entity_poly.entity_id
_entity_poly.type
_entity_poly.pdbx_seq_one_letter_code
_entity_poly.pdbx_strand_id
1 'polypeptide(L)'
;MSPTRHGELPSSRRSDFWGNGRIEGRVSIEGVPAARRVRLFDVRTGLLIAEAWSRKDGFYRFDFLDISRDYFVLAHDHVRQFNAVIADWVRPEPTVYP
;
A
#
# COMPACT_ATOMS: atom_id res chain seq x y z
N MET A 1 7.23 15.12 14.89
CA MET A 1 7.21 13.84 14.16
C MET A 1 5.94 13.82 13.32
N SER A 2 6.03 14.04 12.00
CA SER A 2 4.83 14.18 11.15
C SER A 2 4.02 12.87 11.08
N PRO A 3 2.72 12.91 11.40
CA PRO A 3 1.86 11.74 11.38
C PRO A 3 1.23 11.59 9.99
N THR A 4 2.02 11.23 9.00
CA THR A 4 1.45 10.75 7.74
C THR A 4 2.37 9.68 7.16
N ARG A 5 2.21 8.46 7.68
CA ARG A 5 2.77 7.21 7.13
C ARG A 5 2.03 6.85 5.83
N HIS A 6 1.94 7.78 4.88
CA HIS A 6 1.58 7.45 3.51
C HIS A 6 2.80 6.79 2.87
N GLY A 7 2.59 5.65 2.20
CA GLY A 7 3.67 4.98 1.49
C GLY A 7 3.94 5.74 0.20
N GLU A 8 4.70 6.83 0.30
CA GLU A 8 5.25 7.46 -0.90
C GLU A 8 6.25 6.52 -1.56
N LEU A 9 6.35 6.61 -2.88
CA LEU A 9 7.39 5.92 -3.62
C LEU A 9 8.77 6.39 -3.12
N PRO A 10 9.64 5.47 -2.65
CA PRO A 10 11.03 5.81 -2.39
C PRO A 10 11.68 6.32 -3.68
N SER A 11 12.65 7.24 -3.56
CA SER A 11 13.26 7.89 -4.73
C SER A 11 13.79 6.90 -5.77
N SER A 12 14.30 5.75 -5.33
CA SER A 12 14.81 4.67 -6.19
C SER A 12 13.76 3.99 -7.06
N ARG A 13 12.46 4.23 -6.81
CA ARG A 13 11.35 3.63 -7.57
C ARG A 13 10.55 4.63 -8.37
N ARG A 14 10.86 5.93 -8.28
CA ARG A 14 10.08 6.96 -8.99
C ARG A 14 10.22 6.87 -10.51
N SER A 15 11.39 6.56 -11.07
CA SER A 15 11.55 6.54 -12.54
C SER A 15 10.62 5.53 -13.23
N ASP A 16 10.37 4.40 -12.58
CA ASP A 16 9.75 3.24 -13.24
C ASP A 16 8.31 3.01 -12.81
N PHE A 17 7.91 3.51 -11.63
CA PHE A 17 6.62 3.19 -11.00
C PHE A 17 5.77 4.42 -10.70
N TRP A 18 6.22 5.63 -11.05
CA TRP A 18 5.50 6.86 -10.80
C TRP A 18 4.34 7.07 -11.78
N GLY A 19 3.23 7.62 -11.26
CA GLY A 19 2.08 8.08 -12.05
C GLY A 19 1.11 8.85 -11.16
N ASN A 20 -0.09 9.16 -11.68
CA ASN A 20 -1.13 9.88 -10.95
C ASN A 20 -2.13 8.96 -10.20
N GLY A 21 -1.74 7.71 -9.96
CA GLY A 21 -2.58 6.71 -9.31
C GLY A 21 -2.46 6.69 -7.79
N ARG A 22 -3.53 6.21 -7.14
CA ARG A 22 -3.59 5.96 -5.69
C ARG A 22 -4.15 4.57 -5.41
N ILE A 23 -3.59 3.91 -4.40
CA ILE A 23 -4.18 2.71 -3.81
C ILE A 23 -4.42 2.99 -2.32
N GLU A 24 -5.64 2.77 -1.86
CA GLU A 24 -6.00 2.88 -0.45
C GLU A 24 -6.92 1.74 -0.01
N GLY A 25 -6.96 1.51 1.30
CA GLY A 25 -7.79 0.47 1.87
C GLY A 25 -7.77 0.46 3.39
N ARG A 26 -8.39 -0.57 3.98
CA ARG A 26 -8.41 -0.79 5.43
C ARG A 26 -7.89 -2.17 5.80
N VAL A 27 -7.05 -2.20 6.82
CA VAL A 27 -6.66 -3.43 7.51
C VAL A 27 -7.58 -3.63 8.71
N SER A 28 -8.12 -4.85 8.85
CA SER A 28 -8.86 -5.28 10.03
C SER A 28 -8.37 -6.66 10.50
N ILE A 29 -8.53 -6.93 11.78
CA ILE A 29 -8.39 -8.25 12.40
C ILE A 29 -9.77 -8.59 12.96
N GLU A 30 -10.38 -9.67 12.48
CA GLU A 30 -11.72 -10.11 12.88
C GLU A 30 -12.77 -8.98 12.79
N GLY A 31 -12.67 -8.15 11.75
CA GLY A 31 -13.57 -7.00 11.52
C GLY A 31 -13.22 -5.74 12.32
N VAL A 32 -12.26 -5.79 13.25
CA VAL A 32 -11.81 -4.62 14.02
C VAL A 32 -10.62 -3.95 13.31
N PRO A 33 -10.65 -2.62 13.06
CA PRO A 33 -9.53 -1.94 12.41
C PRO A 33 -8.22 -2.08 13.17
N ALA A 34 -7.12 -2.28 12.45
CA ALA A 34 -5.83 -2.57 13.06
C ALA A 34 -4.66 -1.88 12.34
N ALA A 35 -3.72 -1.37 13.12
CA ALA A 35 -2.45 -0.86 12.62
C ALA A 35 -1.51 -2.04 12.30
N ARG A 36 -1.15 -2.21 11.03
CA ARG A 36 -0.25 -3.25 10.51
C ARG A 36 0.65 -2.65 9.44
N ARG A 37 1.82 -3.27 9.24
CA ARG A 37 2.71 -2.89 8.14
C ARG A 37 2.15 -3.45 6.86
N VAL A 38 1.89 -2.56 5.92
CA VAL A 38 1.34 -2.83 4.60
C VAL A 38 2.44 -2.59 3.57
N ARG A 39 2.60 -3.52 2.65
CA ARG A 39 3.64 -3.49 1.61
C ARG A 39 2.99 -3.59 0.24
N LEU A 40 3.39 -2.71 -0.66
CA LEU A 40 2.92 -2.69 -2.04
C LEU A 40 3.98 -3.31 -2.93
N PHE A 41 3.58 -4.22 -3.81
CA PHE A 41 4.45 -4.87 -4.77
C PHE A 41 3.88 -4.72 -6.19
N ASP A 42 4.77 -4.65 -7.18
CA ASP A 42 4.39 -4.70 -8.59
C ASP A 42 4.21 -6.17 -9.00
N VAL A 43 3.07 -6.50 -9.62
CA VAL A 43 2.73 -7.89 -9.98
C VAL A 43 3.72 -8.47 -10.99
N ARG A 44 4.14 -7.67 -11.97
CA ARG A 44 4.99 -8.13 -13.08
C ARG A 44 6.41 -8.48 -12.63
N THR A 45 7.00 -7.64 -11.77
CA THR A 45 8.40 -7.74 -11.36
C THR A 45 8.60 -8.36 -9.99
N GLY A 46 7.55 -8.42 -9.17
CA GLY A 46 7.62 -8.85 -7.77
C GLY A 46 8.38 -7.89 -6.86
N LEU A 47 8.73 -6.69 -7.34
CA LEU A 47 9.51 -5.74 -6.56
C LEU A 47 8.67 -5.06 -5.48
N LEU A 48 9.21 -4.95 -4.26
CA LEU A 48 8.63 -4.16 -3.18
C LEU A 48 8.68 -2.68 -3.53
N ILE A 49 7.55 -2.06 -3.86
CA ILE A 49 7.45 -0.68 -4.36
C ILE A 49 7.47 0.33 -3.23
N ALA A 50 6.62 0.13 -2.22
CA ALA A 50 6.46 1.06 -1.11
C ALA A 50 5.99 0.33 0.15
N GLU A 51 6.16 0.97 1.30
CA GLU A 51 5.67 0.48 2.58
C GLU A 51 4.93 1.58 3.32
N ALA A 52 3.84 1.19 3.97
CA ALA A 52 3.06 2.05 4.85
C ALA A 52 2.74 1.28 6.12
N TRP A 53 2.33 2.00 7.15
CA TRP A 53 1.55 1.38 8.21
C TRP A 53 0.12 1.85 8.08
N SER A 54 -0.82 0.92 8.17
CA SER A 54 -2.18 1.33 8.45
C SER A 54 -2.26 2.06 9.79
N ARG A 55 -3.12 3.07 9.84
CA ARG A 55 -3.38 3.87 11.04
C ARG A 55 -4.23 3.07 12.04
N LYS A 56 -4.54 3.69 13.19
CA LYS A 56 -5.41 3.08 14.21
C LYS A 56 -6.82 2.76 13.69
N ASP A 57 -7.31 3.53 12.72
CA ASP A 57 -8.59 3.29 12.01
C ASP A 57 -8.45 2.26 10.87
N GLY A 58 -7.33 1.54 10.80
CA GLY A 58 -7.04 0.55 9.77
C GLY A 58 -6.68 1.14 8.41
N PHE A 59 -6.80 2.45 8.19
CA PHE A 59 -6.60 3.07 6.89
C PHE A 59 -5.13 3.08 6.47
N TYR A 60 -4.84 2.69 5.23
CA TYR A 60 -3.55 2.85 4.57
C TYR A 60 -3.73 3.48 3.18
N ARG A 61 -2.68 4.14 2.67
CA ARG A 61 -2.67 4.77 1.36
C ARG A 61 -1.26 4.81 0.76
N PHE A 62 -1.18 4.53 -0.53
CA PHE A 62 -0.02 4.68 -1.41
C PHE A 62 -0.40 5.67 -2.51
N ASP A 63 0.50 6.62 -2.78
CA ASP A 63 0.29 7.68 -3.76
C ASP A 63 1.35 7.61 -4.87
N PHE A 64 1.09 8.35 -5.94
CA PHE A 64 1.98 8.54 -7.07
C PHE A 64 2.31 7.26 -7.85
N LEU A 65 1.32 6.39 -8.04
CA LEU A 65 1.50 5.10 -8.71
C LEU A 65 1.18 5.17 -10.20
N ASP A 66 1.92 4.42 -11.02
CA ASP A 66 1.62 4.21 -12.43
C ASP A 66 0.29 3.43 -12.60
N ILE A 67 -0.73 4.10 -13.14
CA ILE A 67 -2.08 3.56 -13.33
C ILE A 67 -2.16 2.43 -14.38
N SER A 68 -1.12 2.25 -15.19
CA SER A 68 -1.06 1.20 -16.22
C SER A 68 -0.60 -0.15 -15.67
N ARG A 69 -0.17 -0.20 -14.40
CA ARG A 69 0.38 -1.39 -13.75
C ARG A 69 -0.62 -2.03 -12.79
N ASP A 70 -0.45 -3.33 -12.62
CA ASP A 70 -1.14 -4.12 -11.61
C ASP A 70 -0.21 -4.32 -10.39
N TYR A 71 -0.78 -4.19 -9.21
CA TYR A 71 -0.08 -4.31 -7.92
C TYR A 71 -0.74 -5.36 -7.04
N PHE A 72 0.00 -5.83 -6.05
CA PHE A 72 -0.57 -6.55 -4.92
C PHE A 72 -0.14 -5.92 -3.59
N VAL A 73 -1.05 -5.98 -2.62
CA VAL A 73 -0.87 -5.42 -1.30
C VAL A 73 -0.79 -6.56 -0.30
N LEU A 74 0.26 -6.56 0.52
CA LEU A 74 0.49 -7.56 1.54
C LEU A 74 0.52 -6.90 2.92
N ALA A 75 -0.24 -7.45 3.88
CA ALA A 75 -0.21 -7.03 5.28
C ALA A 75 0.21 -8.18 6.19
N HIS A 76 1.24 -7.96 7.01
CA HIS A 76 1.65 -8.90 8.05
C HIS A 76 1.05 -8.53 9.40
N ASP A 77 0.60 -9.54 10.14
CA ASP A 77 0.31 -9.38 11.56
C ASP A 77 1.60 -9.41 12.39
N HIS A 78 2.11 -8.23 12.76
CA HIS A 78 3.32 -8.12 13.58
C HIS A 78 3.15 -8.70 15.00
N VAL A 79 1.92 -8.93 15.45
CA VAL A 79 1.60 -9.57 16.74
C VAL A 79 1.58 -11.11 16.62
N ARG A 80 1.62 -11.64 15.38
CA ARG A 80 1.71 -13.08 15.08
C ARG A 80 0.52 -13.91 15.57
N GLN A 81 -0.67 -13.32 15.61
CA GLN A 81 -1.92 -14.02 15.89
C GLN A 81 -2.55 -14.57 14.62
N PHE A 82 -2.37 -13.88 13.49
CA PHE A 82 -2.92 -14.27 12.20
C PHE A 82 -1.83 -14.37 11.12
N ASN A 83 -2.10 -15.17 10.10
CA ASN A 83 -1.29 -15.20 8.88
C ASN A 83 -1.37 -13.86 8.14
N ALA A 84 -0.39 -13.62 7.27
CA ALA A 84 -0.44 -12.48 6.37
C ALA A 84 -1.63 -12.62 5.38
N VAL A 85 -2.18 -11.48 4.98
CA VAL A 85 -3.22 -11.40 3.95
C VAL A 85 -2.69 -10.64 2.74
N ILE A 86 -3.17 -11.04 1.56
CA ILE A 86 -2.83 -10.42 0.29
C ILE A 86 -4.12 -9.98 -0.40
N ALA A 87 -4.14 -8.73 -0.89
CA ALA A 87 -5.08 -8.28 -1.91
C ALA A 87 -4.30 -8.21 -3.24
N ASP A 88 -4.67 -9.06 -4.19
CA ASP A 88 -3.98 -9.20 -5.47
C ASP A 88 -4.76 -8.52 -6.61
N TRP A 89 -4.10 -8.28 -7.74
CA TRP A 89 -4.65 -7.63 -8.93
C TRP A 89 -5.28 -6.25 -8.65
N VAL A 90 -4.64 -5.49 -7.77
CA VAL A 90 -5.07 -4.14 -7.39
C VAL A 90 -4.57 -3.15 -8.43
N ARG A 91 -5.49 -2.38 -9.02
CA ARG A 91 -5.16 -1.25 -9.88
C ARG A 91 -5.27 0.07 -9.13
N PRO A 92 -4.34 1.02 -9.33
CA PRO A 92 -4.48 2.35 -8.76
C PRO A 92 -5.69 3.08 -9.37
N GLU A 93 -6.42 3.80 -8.53
CA GLU A 93 -7.43 4.74 -8.99
C GLU A 93 -6.75 6.03 -9.47
N PRO A 94 -7.08 6.56 -10.67
CA PRO A 94 -6.59 7.84 -11.11
C PRO A 94 -6.99 8.96 -10.15
N THR A 95 -6.03 9.80 -9.79
CA THR A 95 -6.29 10.98 -8.95
C THR A 95 -6.21 12.25 -9.77
N VAL A 96 -7.01 13.25 -9.37
CA VAL A 96 -7.11 14.57 -10.00
C VAL A 96 -6.16 15.62 -9.39
N TYR A 97 -5.24 15.21 -8.52
CA TYR A 97 -4.28 16.14 -7.91
C TYR A 97 -3.11 16.43 -8.87
N PRO A 98 -2.64 17.69 -8.97
CA PRO A 98 -1.45 18.05 -9.74
C PRO A 98 -0.16 17.47 -9.15
#